data_AF-A0A1Y6BYV3-F1
#
_entry.id   AF-A0A1Y6BYV3-F1
#
_cell.length_a   1.000
_cell.length_b   1.000
_cell.length_c   1.000
_cell.angle_alpha   90.00
_cell.angle_beta   90.00
_cell.angle_gamma   90.00
#
_symmetry.space_group_name_H-M   'P 1'
#
loop_
_entity.id
_entity.type
_entity.pdbx_description
1 polymer ?
#
loop_
_entity_poly.entity_id
_entity_poly.type
_entity_poly.pdbx_seq_one_letter_code
_entity_poly.pdbx_strand_id
1 'polypeptide(L)'
;MNFDYEKIRRQQDDGGSHWASYSDLFMALSFLFLLLYVVASFRTGTVSHSAKLKQIDLVEDQRRLQEQIRVYERISKNYVDEEATKAEKQLYDDVISQLDLLGDKSTEKQRELKKQLAEEMQKTEKLNRYQETIKNLITANMNSTKDVKVREKKLSQRVKELNELEFALRKKQRELNVTGEELDKTVSKLRETSRREQQTRIAAAQKEKELKTQIESITEESKQKLEQARQELESRQMALQEKTQQLEDAKGTIAEQAQRNQQLIKQVETAQAQSQAKIQQLEQAHQSLLEEEKKKYQETLKKTQLTAQEKLQAEREYRAKVEAEAQKFNSKLSGLKDELQQRDQKMTELRDKQRSLASQNANLSKSLASAKNEQGKLKEALQERQAEAVEMAKALKAAEAKANRRKEVAKKIAESFRNSGLDVSVNPDNGDLILNFGQEYFDTGKYFIKSGMTEVLNQAVPIYAKSLFEDTSISKFINSVEIVGFASPTYKNRVVDPNSLDPRDRTAINYNLDLSYKRARAIFKHIFNTNRMNFDYQQRLLPLVKVTGRSFFTQEIQGGVDSNMDMKSFCKKYDCKKSQNVIIRFNLKD
;
A
#
# COMPACT_ATOMS: atom_id res chain seq x y z
N MET A 1 68.46 0.02 -89.48
CA MET A 1 68.12 0.95 -90.59
C MET A 1 66.85 0.42 -91.23
N ASN A 2 65.81 1.25 -91.31
CA ASN A 2 64.54 0.95 -91.97
C ASN A 2 64.57 1.59 -93.36
N PHE A 3 64.03 0.94 -94.38
CA PHE A 3 63.45 1.63 -95.54
C PHE A 3 62.30 0.81 -96.12
N ASP A 4 61.26 1.55 -96.47
CA ASP A 4 59.92 1.16 -96.90
C ASP A 4 59.72 1.69 -98.33
N TYR A 5 59.04 0.95 -99.21
CA TYR A 5 58.78 1.36 -100.60
C TYR A 5 57.46 0.81 -101.14
N GLU A 6 56.35 1.34 -100.62
CA GLU A 6 55.17 1.57 -101.46
C GLU A 6 55.40 2.79 -102.37
N LYS A 7 55.85 2.57 -103.61
CA LYS A 7 55.60 3.47 -104.76
C LYS A 7 56.26 2.93 -106.03
N ILE A 8 55.59 2.02 -106.74
CA ILE A 8 55.46 2.09 -108.19
C ILE A 8 54.07 1.52 -108.50
N ARG A 9 53.16 2.45 -108.75
CA ARG A 9 51.78 2.25 -109.18
C ARG A 9 51.72 2.75 -110.62
N ARG A 10 51.03 2.02 -111.49
CA ARG A 10 50.36 2.47 -112.74
C ARG A 10 51.20 2.86 -113.97
N GLN A 11 50.76 2.30 -115.11
CA GLN A 11 50.75 2.77 -116.52
C GLN A 11 50.98 1.52 -117.40
N GLN A 12 50.21 1.07 -118.40
CA GLN A 12 49.17 1.57 -119.34
C GLN A 12 48.28 0.34 -119.69
N ASP A 13 46.95 0.38 -119.76
CA ASP A 13 45.99 0.98 -120.72
C ASP A 13 45.98 0.41 -122.16
N ASP A 14 44.80 -0.20 -122.47
CA ASP A 14 44.01 -0.26 -123.70
C ASP A 14 44.55 -0.80 -125.05
N GLY A 15 43.90 -1.87 -125.52
CA GLY A 15 43.81 -2.23 -126.94
C GLY A 15 43.42 -3.70 -127.19
N GLY A 16 42.25 -3.95 -127.80
CA GLY A 16 42.04 -5.19 -128.56
C GLY A 16 40.81 -6.05 -128.22
N SER A 17 39.66 -5.41 -127.98
CA SER A 17 38.32 -5.93 -127.69
C SER A 17 37.64 -6.81 -128.77
N HIS A 18 38.39 -7.59 -129.56
CA HIS A 18 37.81 -8.50 -130.56
C HIS A 18 38.32 -9.95 -130.49
N TRP A 19 39.39 -10.23 -129.75
CA TRP A 19 39.80 -11.60 -129.39
C TRP A 19 39.13 -12.07 -128.10
N ALA A 20 38.61 -11.14 -127.28
CA ALA A 20 37.99 -11.44 -125.99
C ALA A 20 36.67 -12.22 -126.13
N SER A 21 35.82 -11.97 -127.14
CA SER A 21 34.49 -12.60 -127.20
C SER A 21 34.50 -14.06 -127.66
N TYR A 22 35.42 -14.47 -128.54
CA TYR A 22 35.61 -15.88 -128.91
C TYR A 22 36.48 -16.64 -127.89
N SER A 23 37.43 -15.96 -127.25
CA SER A 23 38.16 -16.50 -126.09
C SER A 23 37.24 -16.72 -124.89
N ASP A 24 36.26 -15.85 -124.62
CA ASP A 24 35.32 -16.03 -123.51
C ASP A 24 34.35 -17.18 -123.73
N LEU A 25 33.88 -17.40 -124.97
CA LEU A 25 33.02 -18.55 -125.26
C LEU A 25 33.79 -19.88 -125.10
N PHE A 26 35.03 -19.95 -125.58
CA PHE A 26 35.87 -21.14 -125.42
C PHE A 26 36.33 -21.32 -123.96
N MET A 27 36.60 -20.23 -123.24
CA MET A 27 36.93 -20.29 -121.82
C MET A 27 35.71 -20.76 -121.02
N ALA A 28 34.51 -20.29 -121.30
CA ALA A 28 33.28 -20.75 -120.63
C ALA A 28 33.02 -22.24 -120.87
N LEU A 29 33.23 -22.74 -122.09
CA LEU A 29 33.05 -24.16 -122.42
C LEU A 29 34.13 -25.05 -121.78
N SER A 30 35.37 -24.56 -121.79
CA SER A 30 36.50 -25.23 -121.13
C SER A 30 36.33 -25.26 -119.62
N PHE A 31 35.82 -24.17 -119.02
CA PHE A 31 35.52 -24.09 -117.59
C PHE A 31 34.39 -25.05 -117.22
N LEU A 32 33.35 -25.19 -118.05
CA LEU A 32 32.27 -26.15 -117.83
C LEU A 32 32.79 -27.61 -117.87
N PHE A 33 33.71 -27.91 -118.79
CA PHE A 33 34.34 -29.22 -118.91
C PHE A 33 35.29 -29.52 -117.72
N LEU A 34 36.06 -28.53 -117.28
CA LEU A 34 36.93 -28.62 -116.10
C LEU A 34 36.11 -28.75 -114.82
N LEU A 35 34.98 -28.07 -114.70
CA LEU A 35 34.08 -28.15 -113.55
C LEU A 35 33.38 -29.52 -113.50
N LEU A 36 32.96 -30.06 -114.64
CA LEU A 36 32.46 -31.45 -114.73
C LEU A 36 33.56 -32.47 -114.39
N TYR A 37 34.80 -32.25 -114.83
CA TYR A 37 35.95 -33.09 -114.48
C TYR A 37 36.29 -33.01 -112.99
N VAL A 38 36.29 -31.82 -112.38
CA VAL A 38 36.52 -31.62 -110.94
C VAL A 38 35.39 -32.24 -110.12
N VAL A 39 34.13 -32.12 -110.55
CA VAL A 39 32.99 -32.77 -109.86
C VAL A 39 33.07 -34.29 -109.99
N ALA A 40 33.46 -34.82 -111.15
CA ALA A 40 33.71 -36.26 -111.33
C ALA A 40 34.90 -36.74 -110.48
N SER A 41 35.97 -35.94 -110.38
CA SER A 41 37.16 -36.23 -109.59
C SER A 41 36.93 -36.08 -108.08
N PHE A 42 36.05 -35.18 -107.63
CA PHE A 42 35.63 -35.09 -106.23
C PHE A 42 34.69 -36.24 -105.83
N ARG A 43 33.87 -36.74 -106.77
CA ARG A 43 33.02 -37.91 -106.56
C ARG A 43 33.84 -39.21 -106.46
N THR A 44 35.03 -39.25 -107.05
CA THR A 44 35.96 -40.39 -106.92
C THR A 44 37.02 -40.21 -105.83
N GLY A 45 37.39 -38.97 -105.46
CA GLY A 45 38.40 -38.65 -104.44
C GLY A 45 37.94 -38.68 -102.97
N THR A 46 36.62 -38.63 -102.70
CA THR A 46 36.08 -38.58 -101.32
C THR A 46 35.71 -39.95 -100.73
N VAL A 47 35.87 -41.05 -101.47
CA VAL A 47 35.48 -42.40 -101.01
C VAL A 47 36.65 -43.15 -100.32
N SER A 48 37.90 -42.70 -100.44
CA SER A 48 39.07 -43.43 -99.89
C SER A 48 39.56 -42.96 -98.50
N HIS A 49 39.11 -41.80 -97.99
CA HIS A 49 39.57 -41.27 -96.69
C HIS A 49 38.53 -41.30 -95.54
N SER A 50 37.26 -41.59 -95.80
CA SER A 50 36.22 -41.79 -94.75
C SER A 50 36.32 -43.16 -94.05
N ALA A 51 37.00 -44.14 -94.64
CA ALA A 51 37.02 -45.52 -94.12
C ALA A 51 37.98 -45.69 -92.92
N LYS A 52 39.09 -44.95 -92.87
CA LYS A 52 40.09 -45.09 -91.79
C LYS A 52 39.72 -44.39 -90.47
N LEU A 53 39.03 -43.25 -90.50
CA LEU A 53 38.59 -42.54 -89.29
C LEU A 53 37.43 -43.25 -88.57
N LYS A 54 36.44 -43.74 -89.33
CA LYS A 54 35.35 -44.58 -88.77
C LYS A 54 35.87 -45.85 -88.11
N GLN A 55 36.96 -46.42 -88.62
CA GLN A 55 37.53 -47.66 -88.07
C GLN A 55 38.21 -47.45 -86.71
N ILE A 56 38.69 -46.23 -86.40
CA ILE A 56 39.31 -45.92 -85.10
C ILE A 56 38.22 -45.61 -84.06
N ASP A 57 37.22 -44.78 -84.40
CA ASP A 57 36.08 -44.50 -83.50
C ASP A 57 35.26 -45.77 -83.17
N LEU A 58 35.03 -46.66 -84.15
CA LEU A 58 34.35 -47.94 -83.93
C LEU A 58 35.12 -48.86 -82.97
N VAL A 59 36.45 -48.79 -82.97
CA VAL A 59 37.30 -49.63 -82.10
C VAL A 59 37.34 -49.07 -80.67
N GLU A 60 37.35 -47.75 -80.48
CA GLU A 60 37.23 -47.12 -79.16
C GLU A 60 35.83 -47.31 -78.55
N ASP A 61 34.77 -47.15 -79.36
CA ASP A 61 33.40 -47.43 -78.92
C ASP A 61 33.20 -48.91 -78.61
N GLN A 62 33.77 -49.85 -79.40
CA GLN A 62 33.77 -51.27 -79.07
C GLN A 62 34.47 -51.56 -77.74
N ARG A 63 35.59 -50.89 -77.46
CA ARG A 63 36.35 -51.10 -76.22
C ARG A 63 35.61 -50.55 -75.01
N ARG A 64 34.96 -49.38 -75.14
CA ARG A 64 34.12 -48.78 -74.09
C ARG A 64 32.85 -49.58 -73.84
N LEU A 65 32.20 -50.08 -74.89
CA LEU A 65 31.05 -50.97 -74.77
C LEU A 65 31.44 -52.28 -74.08
N GLN A 66 32.61 -52.86 -74.41
CA GLN A 66 33.11 -54.07 -73.76
C GLN A 66 33.46 -53.86 -72.28
N GLU A 67 34.01 -52.71 -71.90
CA GLU A 67 34.24 -52.39 -70.49
C GLU A 67 32.93 -52.18 -69.72
N GLN A 68 31.95 -51.52 -70.34
CA GLN A 68 30.61 -51.41 -69.77
C GLN A 68 29.97 -52.78 -69.61
N ILE A 69 29.98 -53.64 -70.64
CA ILE A 69 29.45 -55.01 -70.58
C ILE A 69 30.16 -55.82 -69.49
N ARG A 70 31.49 -55.73 -69.33
CA ARG A 70 32.20 -56.43 -68.23
C ARG A 70 31.81 -55.95 -66.85
N VAL A 71 31.62 -54.64 -66.67
CA VAL A 71 31.14 -54.08 -65.40
C VAL A 71 29.69 -54.52 -65.15
N TYR A 72 28.86 -54.54 -66.20
CA TYR A 72 27.48 -55.00 -66.17
C TYR A 72 27.36 -56.50 -65.84
N GLU A 73 28.17 -57.36 -66.46
CA GLU A 73 28.23 -58.80 -66.19
C GLU A 73 28.72 -59.09 -64.78
N ARG A 74 29.71 -58.35 -64.29
CA ARG A 74 30.24 -58.51 -62.92
C ARG A 74 29.21 -58.09 -61.87
N ILE A 75 28.45 -57.03 -62.12
CA ILE A 75 27.35 -56.58 -61.25
C ILE A 75 26.19 -57.59 -61.29
N SER A 76 25.83 -58.12 -62.46
CA SER A 76 24.80 -59.15 -62.64
C SER A 76 25.15 -60.43 -61.90
N LYS A 77 26.39 -60.91 -62.03
CA LYS A 77 26.86 -62.14 -61.40
C LYS A 77 26.88 -62.04 -59.87
N ASN A 78 27.36 -60.93 -59.33
CA ASN A 78 27.34 -60.70 -57.87
C ASN A 78 25.90 -60.63 -57.31
N TYR A 79 24.93 -60.06 -58.05
CA TYR A 79 23.52 -60.04 -57.63
C TYR A 79 22.89 -61.45 -57.62
N VAL A 80 23.16 -62.26 -58.64
CA VAL A 80 22.69 -63.66 -58.74
C VAL A 80 23.24 -64.54 -57.62
N ASP A 81 24.44 -64.25 -57.13
CA ASP A 81 25.10 -65.06 -56.10
C ASP A 81 24.77 -64.64 -54.66
N GLU A 82 24.49 -63.35 -54.39
CA GLU A 82 24.34 -62.86 -53.02
C GLU A 82 22.92 -62.38 -52.64
N GLU A 83 22.09 -61.90 -53.59
CA GLU A 83 20.85 -61.15 -53.26
C GLU A 83 19.59 -61.57 -54.04
N ALA A 84 19.70 -62.44 -55.07
CA ALA A 84 18.57 -62.90 -55.87
C ALA A 84 17.74 -63.98 -55.17
N THR A 85 16.42 -63.95 -55.33
CA THR A 85 15.55 -65.04 -54.85
C THR A 85 15.77 -66.32 -55.66
N LYS A 86 15.51 -67.50 -55.08
CA LYS A 86 15.70 -68.81 -55.75
C LYS A 86 15.02 -68.87 -57.14
N ALA A 87 13.85 -68.27 -57.29
CA ALA A 87 13.11 -68.21 -58.55
C ALA A 87 13.78 -67.29 -59.59
N GLU A 88 14.31 -66.15 -59.17
CA GLU A 88 15.02 -65.21 -60.05
C GLU A 88 16.35 -65.79 -60.55
N LYS A 89 17.07 -66.52 -59.68
CA LYS A 89 18.30 -67.24 -60.03
C LYS A 89 18.04 -68.34 -61.06
N GLN A 90 17.01 -69.16 -60.82
CA GLN A 90 16.60 -70.20 -61.77
C GLN A 90 16.17 -69.63 -63.12
N LEU A 91 15.41 -68.54 -63.14
CA LEU A 91 15.00 -67.90 -64.39
C LEU A 91 16.20 -67.31 -65.16
N TYR A 92 17.14 -66.68 -64.45
CA TYR A 92 18.37 -66.16 -65.07
C TYR A 92 19.21 -67.31 -65.65
N ASP A 93 19.47 -68.34 -64.85
CA ASP A 93 20.28 -69.49 -65.27
C ASP A 93 19.61 -70.27 -66.43
N ASP A 94 18.28 -70.43 -66.40
CA ASP A 94 17.52 -71.11 -67.46
C ASP A 94 17.51 -70.29 -68.77
N VAL A 95 17.35 -68.97 -68.70
CA VAL A 95 17.42 -68.10 -69.88
C VAL A 95 18.83 -68.06 -70.45
N ILE A 96 19.87 -67.92 -69.62
CA ILE A 96 21.26 -67.95 -70.10
C ILE A 96 21.61 -69.31 -70.71
N SER A 97 21.19 -70.40 -70.08
CA SER A 97 21.35 -71.78 -70.59
C SER A 97 20.62 -71.97 -71.92
N GLN A 98 19.39 -71.49 -72.06
CA GLN A 98 18.64 -71.58 -73.33
C GLN A 98 19.27 -70.72 -74.44
N LEU A 99 19.89 -69.58 -74.10
CA LEU A 99 20.64 -68.77 -75.06
C LEU A 99 21.93 -69.49 -75.50
N ASP A 100 22.66 -70.15 -74.61
CA ASP A 100 23.84 -70.96 -74.96
C ASP A 100 23.44 -72.20 -75.80
N LEU A 101 22.36 -72.88 -75.46
CA LEU A 101 21.81 -74.04 -76.19
C LEU A 101 21.30 -73.72 -77.60
N LEU A 102 20.93 -72.46 -77.87
CA LEU A 102 20.57 -71.97 -79.19
C LEU A 102 21.81 -71.69 -80.08
N GLY A 103 23.00 -71.55 -79.48
CA GLY A 103 24.27 -71.38 -80.19
C GLY A 103 24.87 -72.70 -80.71
N ASP A 104 24.59 -73.82 -80.06
CA ASP A 104 25.30 -75.10 -80.29
C ASP A 104 24.64 -76.05 -81.32
N LYS A 105 23.47 -75.73 -81.88
CA LYS A 105 22.75 -76.60 -82.85
C LYS A 105 23.05 -76.36 -84.34
N SER A 106 24.06 -75.54 -84.67
CA SER A 106 24.34 -75.13 -86.06
C SER A 106 25.55 -75.83 -86.72
N THR A 107 26.29 -76.69 -86.02
CA THR A 107 27.69 -77.02 -86.41
C THR A 107 27.96 -78.45 -86.88
N GLU A 108 26.95 -79.29 -87.12
CA GLU A 108 27.18 -80.72 -87.49
C GLU A 108 26.66 -81.15 -88.88
N LYS A 109 26.53 -80.21 -89.83
CA LYS A 109 26.19 -80.56 -91.24
C LYS A 109 26.80 -79.62 -92.28
N GLN A 110 28.07 -79.23 -92.09
CA GLN A 110 28.83 -78.38 -93.02
C GLN A 110 30.13 -79.05 -93.50
N ARG A 111 30.03 -80.21 -94.16
CA ARG A 111 31.09 -80.70 -95.06
C ARG A 111 30.62 -81.10 -96.45
N GLU A 112 29.34 -80.87 -96.77
CA GLU A 112 28.80 -81.03 -98.13
C GLU A 112 27.81 -79.88 -98.41
N LEU A 113 27.91 -79.26 -99.59
CA LEU A 113 27.10 -78.13 -100.12
C LEU A 113 27.48 -76.68 -99.69
N LYS A 114 28.59 -76.22 -100.25
CA LYS A 114 29.10 -74.82 -100.29
C LYS A 114 28.27 -73.83 -101.14
N LYS A 115 26.95 -73.68 -100.93
CA LYS A 115 26.19 -72.59 -101.62
C LYS A 115 25.08 -71.87 -100.81
N GLN A 116 24.93 -72.13 -99.51
CA GLN A 116 23.96 -71.46 -98.62
C GLN A 116 24.59 -70.78 -97.37
N LEU A 117 25.92 -70.56 -97.36
CA LEU A 117 26.69 -70.15 -96.17
C LEU A 117 26.46 -68.69 -95.71
N ALA A 118 26.04 -67.78 -96.60
CA ALA A 118 25.96 -66.35 -96.27
C ALA A 118 24.70 -65.98 -95.45
N GLU A 119 23.57 -66.68 -95.66
CA GLU A 119 22.31 -66.38 -94.95
C GLU A 119 22.33 -66.90 -93.50
N GLU A 120 22.95 -68.05 -93.26
CA GLU A 120 23.06 -68.61 -91.89
C GLU A 120 24.08 -67.87 -91.01
N MET A 121 25.13 -67.30 -91.60
CA MET A 121 26.04 -66.41 -90.84
C MET A 121 25.36 -65.10 -90.41
N GLN A 122 24.46 -64.54 -91.23
CA GLN A 122 23.69 -63.36 -90.82
C GLN A 122 22.62 -63.70 -89.77
N LYS A 123 22.03 -64.90 -89.80
CA LYS A 123 21.09 -65.34 -88.76
C LYS A 123 21.79 -65.55 -87.42
N THR A 124 22.98 -66.15 -87.40
CA THR A 124 23.79 -66.31 -86.17
C THR A 124 24.28 -64.97 -85.62
N GLU A 125 24.68 -64.01 -86.46
CA GLU A 125 25.03 -62.65 -85.98
C GLU A 125 23.82 -61.92 -85.41
N LYS A 126 22.66 -62.00 -86.08
CA LYS A 126 21.40 -61.42 -85.57
C LYS A 126 20.94 -62.08 -84.28
N LEU A 127 21.10 -63.40 -84.17
CA LEU A 127 20.79 -64.15 -82.97
C LEU A 127 21.69 -63.68 -81.82
N ASN A 128 23.01 -63.63 -82.01
CA ASN A 128 23.96 -63.17 -80.99
C ASN A 128 23.66 -61.73 -80.53
N ARG A 129 23.32 -60.80 -81.45
CA ARG A 129 22.88 -59.44 -81.07
C ARG A 129 21.58 -59.44 -80.28
N TYR A 130 20.65 -60.34 -80.61
CA TYR A 130 19.39 -60.49 -79.88
C TYR A 130 19.65 -61.03 -78.46
N GLN A 131 20.55 -62.00 -78.32
CA GLN A 131 21.00 -62.53 -77.04
C GLN A 131 21.67 -61.46 -76.17
N GLU A 132 22.52 -60.62 -76.76
CA GLU A 132 23.16 -59.50 -76.07
C GLU A 132 22.15 -58.43 -75.61
N THR A 133 21.16 -58.13 -76.45
CA THR A 133 20.09 -57.18 -76.11
C THR A 133 19.22 -57.70 -74.96
N ILE A 134 18.88 -58.99 -74.98
CA ILE A 134 18.12 -59.64 -73.89
C ILE A 134 18.93 -59.64 -72.59
N LYS A 135 20.23 -59.98 -72.64
CA LYS A 135 21.13 -59.89 -71.48
C LYS A 135 21.15 -58.47 -70.92
N ASN A 136 21.32 -57.46 -71.77
CA ASN A 136 21.32 -56.06 -71.34
C ASN A 136 19.98 -55.61 -70.74
N LEU A 137 18.85 -56.04 -71.30
CA LEU A 137 17.51 -55.75 -70.76
C LEU A 137 17.28 -56.42 -69.40
N ILE A 138 17.69 -57.67 -69.24
CA ILE A 138 17.58 -58.41 -67.97
C ILE A 138 18.46 -57.76 -66.90
N THR A 139 19.72 -57.42 -67.24
CA THR A 139 20.63 -56.73 -66.32
C THR A 139 20.12 -55.33 -65.95
N ALA A 140 19.54 -54.59 -66.89
CA ALA A 140 18.93 -53.27 -66.61
C ALA A 140 17.71 -53.39 -65.68
N ASN A 141 16.86 -54.39 -65.87
CA ASN A 141 15.73 -54.67 -64.99
C ASN A 141 16.19 -55.10 -63.60
N MET A 142 17.21 -55.96 -63.49
CA MET A 142 17.78 -56.36 -62.19
C MET A 142 18.37 -55.16 -61.42
N ASN A 143 19.11 -54.28 -62.11
CA ASN A 143 19.66 -53.08 -61.50
C ASN A 143 18.56 -52.10 -61.06
N SER A 144 17.50 -51.94 -61.87
CA SER A 144 16.34 -51.13 -61.49
C SER A 144 15.64 -51.67 -60.24
N THR A 145 15.49 -53.00 -60.13
CA THR A 145 14.96 -53.67 -58.94
C THR A 145 15.83 -53.43 -57.70
N LYS A 146 17.16 -53.42 -57.85
CA LYS A 146 18.09 -53.07 -56.77
C LYS A 146 17.92 -51.63 -56.30
N ASP A 147 17.83 -50.67 -57.23
CA ASP A 147 17.62 -49.27 -56.91
C ASP A 147 16.29 -49.03 -56.19
N VAL A 148 15.23 -49.76 -56.60
CA VAL A 148 13.94 -49.76 -55.92
C VAL A 148 14.08 -50.29 -54.48
N LYS A 149 14.76 -51.42 -54.26
CA LYS A 149 15.00 -51.98 -52.92
C LYS A 149 15.79 -51.01 -52.01
N VAL A 150 16.78 -50.30 -52.55
CA VAL A 150 17.56 -49.29 -51.80
C VAL A 150 16.68 -48.09 -51.42
N ARG A 151 15.82 -47.63 -52.33
CA ARG A 151 14.85 -46.55 -52.07
C ARG A 151 13.82 -46.97 -51.03
N GLU A 152 13.30 -48.19 -51.09
CA GLU A 152 12.37 -48.73 -50.09
C GLU A 152 12.98 -48.77 -48.69
N LYS A 153 14.24 -49.19 -48.55
CA LYS A 153 14.96 -49.15 -47.26
C LYS A 153 15.09 -47.73 -46.72
N LYS A 154 15.47 -46.75 -47.56
CA LYS A 154 15.54 -45.32 -47.18
C LYS A 154 14.16 -44.76 -46.82
N LEU A 155 13.11 -45.14 -47.54
CA LEU A 155 11.74 -44.73 -47.26
C LEU A 155 11.29 -45.28 -45.91
N SER A 156 11.58 -46.55 -45.63
CA SER A 156 11.27 -47.20 -44.35
C SER A 156 11.98 -46.50 -43.17
N GLN A 157 13.24 -46.12 -43.33
CA GLN A 157 13.97 -45.34 -42.31
C GLN A 157 13.31 -43.97 -42.07
N ARG A 158 12.97 -43.23 -43.13
CA ARG A 158 12.29 -41.93 -43.00
C ARG A 158 10.91 -42.05 -42.36
N VAL A 159 10.16 -43.11 -42.65
CA VAL A 159 8.87 -43.38 -41.99
C VAL A 159 9.05 -43.60 -40.49
N LYS A 160 10.12 -44.31 -40.06
CA LYS A 160 10.43 -44.47 -38.63
C LYS A 160 10.75 -43.13 -37.96
N GLU A 161 11.61 -42.32 -38.57
CA GLU A 161 11.96 -40.97 -38.08
C GLU A 161 10.73 -40.07 -37.97
N LEU A 162 9.83 -40.09 -38.97
CA LEU A 162 8.58 -39.33 -38.95
C LEU A 162 7.66 -39.76 -37.81
N ASN A 163 7.54 -41.07 -37.56
CA ASN A 163 6.73 -41.59 -36.45
C ASN A 163 7.28 -41.18 -35.08
N GLU A 164 8.62 -41.18 -34.92
CA GLU A 164 9.26 -40.70 -33.69
C GLU A 164 9.04 -39.20 -33.47
N LEU A 165 9.15 -38.40 -34.55
CA LEU A 165 8.90 -36.97 -34.51
C LEU A 165 7.42 -36.65 -34.19
N GLU A 166 6.48 -37.41 -34.77
CA GLU A 166 5.06 -37.28 -34.49
C GLU A 166 4.74 -37.61 -33.02
N PHE A 167 5.38 -38.65 -32.47
CA PHE A 167 5.24 -38.97 -31.05
C PHE A 167 5.78 -37.85 -30.14
N ALA A 168 6.95 -37.30 -30.47
CA ALA A 168 7.52 -36.18 -29.73
C ALA A 168 6.63 -34.91 -29.80
N LEU A 169 6.07 -34.60 -30.96
CA LEU A 169 5.11 -33.50 -31.15
C LEU A 169 3.84 -33.71 -30.33
N ARG A 170 3.27 -34.92 -30.35
CA ARG A 170 2.08 -35.26 -29.53
C ARG A 170 2.38 -35.12 -28.03
N LYS A 171 3.57 -35.52 -27.58
CA LYS A 171 3.99 -35.34 -26.18
C LYS A 171 4.10 -33.85 -25.83
N LYS A 172 4.76 -33.06 -26.67
CA LYS A 172 4.89 -31.60 -26.48
C LYS A 172 3.54 -30.88 -26.49
N GLN A 173 2.61 -31.30 -27.35
CA GLN A 173 1.25 -30.77 -27.37
C GLN A 173 0.51 -31.03 -26.06
N ARG A 174 0.66 -32.23 -25.47
CA ARG A 174 0.06 -32.54 -24.16
C ARG A 174 0.67 -31.70 -23.04
N GLU A 175 2.00 -31.54 -23.03
CA GLU A 175 2.70 -30.68 -22.06
C GLU A 175 2.22 -29.22 -22.17
N LEU A 176 2.04 -28.69 -23.39
CA LEU A 176 1.50 -27.35 -23.63
C LEU A 176 0.06 -27.20 -23.15
N ASN A 177 -0.80 -28.21 -23.37
CA ASN A 177 -2.18 -28.16 -22.90
C ASN A 177 -2.25 -28.15 -21.36
N VAL A 178 -1.47 -29.01 -20.69
CA VAL A 178 -1.42 -29.06 -19.22
C VAL A 178 -0.88 -27.76 -18.63
N THR A 179 0.19 -27.20 -19.21
CA THR A 179 0.74 -25.91 -18.77
C THR A 179 -0.21 -24.75 -19.04
N GLY A 180 -0.96 -24.78 -20.15
CA GLY A 180 -2.04 -23.84 -20.43
C GLY A 180 -3.15 -23.86 -19.37
N GLU A 181 -3.62 -25.06 -18.99
CA GLU A 181 -4.62 -25.21 -17.92
C GLU A 181 -4.13 -24.73 -16.55
N GLU A 182 -2.85 -24.99 -16.21
CA GLU A 182 -2.25 -24.50 -14.96
C GLU A 182 -2.11 -22.97 -14.97
N LEU A 183 -1.75 -22.39 -16.12
CA LEU A 183 -1.69 -20.94 -16.29
C LEU A 183 -3.07 -20.31 -16.10
N ASP A 184 -4.12 -20.87 -16.70
CA ASP A 184 -5.50 -20.40 -16.56
C ASP A 184 -6.00 -20.49 -15.11
N LYS A 185 -5.66 -21.58 -14.40
CA LYS A 185 -5.95 -21.73 -12.96
C LYS A 185 -5.21 -20.69 -12.11
N THR A 186 -3.99 -20.32 -12.51
CA THR A 186 -3.19 -19.33 -11.79
C THR A 186 -3.71 -17.92 -12.05
N VAL A 187 -4.05 -17.60 -13.29
CA VAL A 187 -4.66 -16.32 -13.69
C VAL A 187 -6.01 -16.10 -13.03
N SER A 188 -6.86 -17.12 -12.96
CA SER A 188 -8.16 -17.03 -12.28
C SER A 188 -8.02 -16.77 -10.78
N LYS A 189 -7.11 -17.51 -10.10
CA LYS A 189 -6.78 -17.24 -8.68
C LYS A 189 -6.24 -15.82 -8.47
N LEU A 190 -5.33 -15.35 -9.32
CA LEU A 190 -4.80 -13.99 -9.25
C LEU A 190 -5.91 -12.93 -9.38
N ARG A 191 -6.85 -13.11 -10.32
CA ARG A 191 -8.00 -12.23 -10.50
C ARG A 191 -8.90 -12.21 -9.26
N GLU A 192 -9.20 -13.35 -8.67
CA GLU A 192 -9.98 -13.43 -7.43
C GLU A 192 -9.27 -12.75 -6.26
N THR A 193 -7.97 -13.00 -6.10
CA THR A 193 -7.16 -12.42 -5.02
C THR A 193 -7.09 -10.90 -5.16
N SER A 194 -6.88 -10.39 -6.38
CA SER A 194 -6.88 -8.96 -6.68
C SER A 194 -8.23 -8.30 -6.42
N ARG A 195 -9.35 -8.95 -6.79
CA ARG A 195 -10.71 -8.46 -6.47
C ARG A 195 -10.93 -8.38 -4.96
N ARG A 196 -10.53 -9.41 -4.20
CA ARG A 196 -10.63 -9.42 -2.74
C ARG A 196 -9.80 -8.30 -2.13
N GLU A 197 -8.55 -8.14 -2.54
CA GLU A 197 -7.68 -7.07 -2.05
C GLU A 197 -8.27 -5.68 -2.34
N GLN A 198 -8.84 -5.48 -3.53
CA GLN A 198 -9.52 -4.23 -3.88
C GLN A 198 -10.76 -3.98 -3.00
N GLN A 199 -11.57 -5.00 -2.75
CA GLN A 199 -12.72 -4.91 -1.84
C GLN A 199 -12.29 -4.59 -0.40
N THR A 200 -11.24 -5.24 0.09
CA THR A 200 -10.67 -4.98 1.42
C THR A 200 -10.15 -3.54 1.52
N ARG A 201 -9.48 -3.02 0.48
CA ARG A 201 -9.03 -1.62 0.46
C ARG A 201 -10.19 -0.63 0.49
N ILE A 202 -11.26 -0.90 -0.27
CA ILE A 202 -12.46 -0.06 -0.27
C ILE A 202 -13.12 -0.09 1.12
N ALA A 203 -13.27 -1.27 1.73
CA ALA A 203 -13.82 -1.41 3.08
C ALA A 203 -12.96 -0.71 4.13
N ALA A 204 -11.63 -0.82 4.05
CA ALA A 204 -10.70 -0.13 4.95
C ALA A 204 -10.80 1.40 4.80
N ALA A 205 -10.86 1.91 3.57
CA ALA A 205 -11.04 3.34 3.30
C ALA A 205 -12.39 3.88 3.80
N GLN A 206 -13.46 3.08 3.67
CA GLN A 206 -14.77 3.42 4.24
C GLN A 206 -14.73 3.46 5.77
N LYS A 207 -14.13 2.44 6.40
CA LYS A 207 -13.94 2.37 7.86
C LYS A 207 -13.13 3.55 8.38
N GLU A 208 -12.07 3.93 7.67
CA GLU A 208 -11.24 5.09 8.02
C GLU A 208 -12.04 6.39 7.93
N LYS A 209 -12.85 6.57 6.88
CA LYS A 209 -13.72 7.73 6.73
C LYS A 209 -14.77 7.78 7.84
N GLU A 210 -15.38 6.66 8.20
CA GLU A 210 -16.32 6.55 9.33
C GLU A 210 -15.64 6.94 10.65
N LEU A 211 -14.47 6.36 10.94
CA LEU A 211 -13.69 6.67 12.13
C LEU A 211 -13.32 8.16 12.19
N LYS A 212 -12.89 8.74 11.07
CA LYS A 212 -12.58 10.17 10.99
C LYS A 212 -13.81 11.03 11.29
N THR A 213 -14.95 10.68 10.73
CA THR A 213 -16.22 11.39 10.96
C THR A 213 -16.66 11.28 12.42
N GLN A 214 -16.48 10.10 13.04
CA GLN A 214 -16.75 9.90 14.47
C GLN A 214 -15.81 10.72 15.36
N ILE A 215 -14.52 10.77 15.03
CA ILE A 215 -13.56 11.60 15.77
C ILE A 215 -13.93 13.08 15.66
N GLU A 216 -14.27 13.55 14.45
CA GLU A 216 -14.73 14.93 14.23
C GLU A 216 -16.01 15.22 15.03
N SER A 217 -17.00 14.31 15.01
CA SER A 217 -18.24 14.50 15.78
C SER A 217 -18.01 14.50 17.29
N ILE A 218 -17.19 13.58 17.80
CA ILE A 218 -16.84 13.52 19.23
C ILE A 218 -16.10 14.80 19.63
N THR A 219 -15.19 15.29 18.80
CA THR A 219 -14.41 16.50 19.06
C THR A 219 -15.33 17.71 19.13
N GLU A 220 -16.27 17.84 18.20
CA GLU A 220 -17.20 18.96 18.15
C GLU A 220 -18.24 18.91 19.27
N GLU A 221 -18.78 17.73 19.58
CA GLU A 221 -19.64 17.52 20.75
C GLU A 221 -18.92 17.87 22.05
N SER A 222 -17.65 17.47 22.19
CA SER A 222 -16.84 17.80 23.38
C SER A 222 -16.61 19.31 23.50
N LYS A 223 -16.33 20.00 22.40
CA LYS A 223 -16.20 21.47 22.39
C LYS A 223 -17.51 22.15 22.78
N GLN A 224 -18.64 21.71 22.23
CA GLN A 224 -19.95 22.27 22.55
C GLN A 224 -20.29 22.09 24.03
N LYS A 225 -20.05 20.89 24.59
CA LYS A 225 -20.24 20.63 26.02
C LYS A 225 -19.33 21.50 26.90
N LEU A 226 -18.08 21.72 26.49
CA LEU A 226 -17.15 22.60 27.20
C LEU A 226 -17.64 24.06 27.22
N GLU A 227 -18.11 24.55 26.07
CA GLU A 227 -18.62 25.92 25.94
C GLU A 227 -19.94 26.11 26.71
N GLN A 228 -20.85 25.13 26.66
CA GLN A 228 -22.07 25.14 27.48
C GLN A 228 -21.75 25.16 28.97
N ALA A 229 -20.85 24.30 29.43
CA ALA A 229 -20.43 24.28 30.84
C ALA A 229 -19.79 25.60 31.26
N ARG A 230 -19.02 26.24 30.37
CA ARG A 230 -18.44 27.56 30.61
C ARG A 230 -19.52 28.64 30.76
N GLN A 231 -20.48 28.70 29.85
CA GLN A 231 -21.58 29.66 29.91
C GLN A 231 -22.44 29.46 31.16
N GLU A 232 -22.70 28.20 31.54
CA GLU A 232 -23.43 27.90 32.77
C GLU A 232 -22.67 28.38 34.01
N LEU A 233 -21.35 28.16 34.08
CA LEU A 233 -20.52 28.64 35.19
C LEU A 233 -20.44 30.17 35.25
N GLU A 234 -20.28 30.85 34.11
CA GLU A 234 -20.27 32.33 34.04
C GLU A 234 -21.63 32.91 34.47
N SER A 235 -22.75 32.31 34.04
CA SER A 235 -24.09 32.75 34.47
C SER A 235 -24.34 32.54 35.96
N ARG A 236 -23.90 31.40 36.53
CA ARG A 236 -23.95 31.15 37.97
C ARG A 236 -23.09 32.15 38.74
N GLN A 237 -21.91 32.52 38.23
CA GLN A 237 -21.06 33.53 38.87
C GLN A 237 -21.74 34.90 38.93
N MET A 238 -22.38 35.32 37.83
CA MET A 238 -23.13 36.58 37.79
C MET A 238 -24.32 36.57 38.76
N ALA A 239 -25.10 35.49 38.79
CA ALA A 239 -26.22 35.34 39.72
C ALA A 239 -25.76 35.38 41.19
N LEU A 240 -24.61 34.76 41.51
CA LEU A 240 -24.04 34.80 42.86
C LEU A 240 -23.51 36.18 43.23
N GLN A 241 -22.92 36.91 42.28
CA GLN A 241 -22.51 38.31 42.46
C GLN A 241 -23.71 39.20 42.81
N GLU A 242 -24.79 39.08 42.03
CA GLU A 242 -26.02 39.83 42.27
C GLU A 242 -26.61 39.51 43.65
N LYS A 243 -26.71 38.22 43.99
CA LYS A 243 -27.20 37.78 45.30
C LYS A 243 -26.32 38.29 46.46
N THR A 244 -25.00 38.35 46.27
CA THR A 244 -24.08 38.89 47.27
C THR A 244 -24.29 40.39 47.47
N GLN A 245 -24.52 41.13 46.38
CA GLN A 245 -24.85 42.55 46.45
C GLN A 245 -26.17 42.80 47.19
N GLN A 246 -27.23 42.04 46.84
CA GLN A 246 -28.52 42.13 47.51
C GLN A 246 -28.41 41.86 49.03
N LEU A 247 -27.55 40.91 49.44
CA LEU A 247 -27.29 40.62 50.85
C LEU A 247 -26.54 41.75 51.57
N GLU A 248 -25.58 42.40 50.92
CA GLU A 248 -24.91 43.59 51.49
C GLU A 248 -25.89 44.76 51.63
N ASP A 249 -26.72 45.01 50.62
CA ASP A 249 -27.71 46.10 50.65
C ASP A 249 -28.77 45.88 51.75
N ALA A 250 -29.26 44.63 51.89
CA ALA A 250 -30.16 44.26 52.97
C ALA A 250 -29.50 44.43 54.35
N LYS A 251 -28.22 44.08 54.48
CA LYS A 251 -27.45 44.27 55.71
C LYS A 251 -27.27 45.75 56.05
N GLY A 252 -27.01 46.60 55.05
CA GLY A 252 -26.95 48.06 55.19
C GLY A 252 -28.27 48.62 55.70
N THR A 253 -29.39 48.21 55.10
CA THR A 253 -30.74 48.62 55.51
C THR A 253 -31.05 48.23 56.97
N ILE A 254 -30.68 47.02 57.39
CA ILE A 254 -30.86 46.59 58.78
C ILE A 254 -29.98 47.40 59.74
N ALA A 255 -28.75 47.73 59.36
CA ALA A 255 -27.87 48.55 60.17
C ALA A 255 -28.45 49.97 60.39
N GLU A 256 -29.00 50.58 59.35
CA GLU A 256 -29.70 51.87 59.45
C GLU A 256 -30.94 51.78 60.35
N GLN A 257 -31.76 50.74 60.20
CA GLN A 257 -32.91 50.51 61.06
C GLN A 257 -32.51 50.30 62.52
N ALA A 258 -31.42 49.56 62.77
CA ALA A 258 -30.91 49.32 64.12
C ALA A 258 -30.38 50.61 64.77
N GLN A 259 -29.73 51.49 63.99
CA GLN A 259 -29.30 52.80 64.48
C GLN A 259 -30.49 53.70 64.81
N ARG A 260 -31.49 53.78 63.91
CA ARG A 260 -32.71 54.57 64.14
C ARG A 260 -33.48 54.06 65.37
N ASN A 261 -33.58 52.75 65.54
CA ASN A 261 -34.24 52.14 66.68
C ASN A 261 -33.48 52.41 67.98
N GLN A 262 -32.14 52.40 67.95
CA GLN A 262 -31.31 52.79 69.09
C GLN A 262 -31.45 54.28 69.46
N GLN A 263 -31.63 55.17 68.49
CA GLN A 263 -31.94 56.58 68.75
C GLN A 263 -33.32 56.75 69.42
N LEU A 264 -34.33 56.02 68.96
CA LEU A 264 -35.67 56.03 69.58
C LEU A 264 -35.62 55.53 71.03
N ILE A 265 -34.86 54.46 71.30
CA ILE A 265 -34.64 53.96 72.66
C ILE A 265 -34.09 55.07 73.57
N LYS A 266 -33.04 55.79 73.13
CA LYS A 266 -32.47 56.91 73.90
C LYS A 266 -33.47 58.04 74.14
N GLN A 267 -34.29 58.36 73.14
CA GLN A 267 -35.32 59.39 73.27
C GLN A 267 -36.38 59.01 74.32
N VAL A 268 -36.85 57.77 74.29
CA VAL A 268 -37.85 57.28 75.25
C VAL A 268 -37.25 57.19 76.66
N GLU A 269 -36.01 56.71 76.81
CA GLU A 269 -35.29 56.70 78.10
C GLU A 269 -35.18 58.12 78.69
N THR A 270 -34.85 59.11 77.86
CA THR A 270 -34.79 60.51 78.29
C THR A 270 -36.16 61.03 78.73
N ALA A 271 -37.22 60.72 77.98
CA ALA A 271 -38.58 61.12 78.32
C ALA A 271 -39.11 60.42 79.59
N GLN A 272 -38.71 59.17 79.85
CA GLN A 272 -39.03 58.48 81.09
C GLN A 272 -38.36 59.14 82.29
N ALA A 273 -37.06 59.46 82.19
CA ALA A 273 -36.34 60.16 83.24
C ALA A 273 -36.98 61.53 83.56
N GLN A 274 -37.43 62.27 82.54
CA GLN A 274 -38.15 63.53 82.72
C GLN A 274 -39.50 63.36 83.42
N SER A 275 -40.28 62.33 83.07
CA SER A 275 -41.55 62.07 83.77
C SER A 275 -41.32 61.63 85.22
N GLN A 276 -40.31 60.82 85.49
CA GLN A 276 -39.94 60.42 86.85
C GLN A 276 -39.57 61.64 87.70
N ALA A 277 -38.79 62.57 87.13
CA ALA A 277 -38.44 63.83 87.79
C ALA A 277 -39.66 64.72 88.04
N LYS A 278 -40.59 64.82 87.07
CA LYS A 278 -41.86 65.56 87.26
C LYS A 278 -42.73 64.96 88.36
N ILE A 279 -42.79 63.62 88.46
CA ILE A 279 -43.52 62.94 89.53
C ILE A 279 -42.91 63.32 90.89
N GLN A 280 -41.58 63.25 91.03
CA GLN A 280 -40.89 63.65 92.27
C GLN A 280 -41.13 65.12 92.63
N GLN A 281 -41.08 66.02 91.64
CA GLN A 281 -41.37 67.44 91.86
C GLN A 281 -42.83 67.67 92.28
N LEU A 282 -43.77 66.95 91.68
CA LEU A 282 -45.19 67.03 92.02
C LEU A 282 -45.45 66.53 93.45
N GLU A 283 -44.82 65.42 93.84
CA GLU A 283 -44.87 64.86 95.20
C GLU A 283 -44.34 65.87 96.23
N GLN A 284 -43.17 66.47 95.98
CA GLN A 284 -42.58 67.50 96.85
C GLN A 284 -43.47 68.74 96.94
N ALA A 285 -43.99 69.23 95.81
CA ALA A 285 -44.88 70.39 95.78
C ALA A 285 -46.17 70.13 96.56
N HIS A 286 -46.78 68.96 96.39
CA HIS A 286 -47.98 68.58 97.13
C HIS A 286 -47.73 68.52 98.64
N GLN A 287 -46.60 67.93 99.06
CA GLN A 287 -46.23 67.87 100.47
C GLN A 287 -46.04 69.27 101.07
N SER A 288 -45.39 70.19 100.34
CA SER A 288 -45.22 71.58 100.78
C SER A 288 -46.56 72.33 100.92
N LEU A 289 -47.51 72.12 100.00
CA LEU A 289 -48.86 72.70 100.06
C LEU A 289 -49.65 72.20 101.27
N LEU A 290 -49.57 70.89 101.56
CA LEU A 290 -50.22 70.31 102.74
C LEU A 290 -49.67 70.88 104.05
N GLU A 291 -48.34 71.08 104.13
CA GLU A 291 -47.71 71.72 105.29
C GLU A 291 -48.14 73.18 105.46
N GLU A 292 -48.27 73.93 104.36
CA GLU A 292 -48.73 75.32 104.37
C GLU A 292 -50.19 75.44 104.82
N GLU A 293 -51.10 74.63 104.27
CA GLU A 293 -52.50 74.61 104.69
C GLU A 293 -52.65 74.18 106.17
N LYS A 294 -51.83 73.24 106.64
CA LYS A 294 -51.78 72.85 108.05
C LYS A 294 -51.32 74.00 108.95
N LYS A 295 -50.32 74.79 108.54
CA LYS A 295 -49.87 76.00 109.27
C LYS A 295 -50.98 77.04 109.35
N LYS A 296 -51.64 77.37 108.23
CA LYS A 296 -52.78 78.32 108.18
C LYS A 296 -53.92 77.90 109.10
N TYR A 297 -54.24 76.60 109.12
CA TYR A 297 -55.25 76.05 110.03
C TYR A 297 -54.84 76.21 111.50
N GLN A 298 -53.60 75.88 111.85
CA GLN A 298 -53.07 76.07 113.22
C GLN A 298 -53.06 77.54 113.65
N GLU A 299 -52.71 78.48 112.76
CA GLU A 299 -52.76 79.92 113.03
C GLU A 299 -54.20 80.40 113.26
N THR A 300 -55.15 79.89 112.48
CA THR A 300 -56.57 80.20 112.65
C THR A 300 -57.06 79.75 114.03
N LEU A 301 -56.66 78.56 114.50
CA LEU A 301 -57.01 78.03 115.82
C LEU A 301 -56.41 78.83 117.00
N LYS A 302 -55.32 79.56 116.81
CA LYS A 302 -54.65 80.35 117.87
C LYS A 302 -55.30 81.71 118.15
N LYS A 303 -56.24 82.18 117.31
CA LYS A 303 -56.96 83.44 117.56
C LYS A 303 -57.89 83.26 118.77
N THR A 304 -57.57 83.95 119.87
CA THR A 304 -58.37 83.97 121.11
C THR A 304 -59.78 84.53 120.83
N GLN A 305 -60.83 83.77 121.21
CA GLN A 305 -62.28 84.04 121.08
C GLN A 305 -63.08 83.24 120.01
N LEU A 306 -62.53 82.19 119.39
CA LEU A 306 -63.34 81.32 118.51
C LEU A 306 -64.38 80.48 119.28
N THR A 307 -65.64 80.58 118.86
CA THR A 307 -66.75 79.73 119.33
C THR A 307 -66.61 78.28 118.86
N ALA A 308 -67.29 77.34 119.52
CA ALA A 308 -67.27 75.92 119.11
C ALA A 308 -67.74 75.70 117.66
N GLN A 309 -68.67 76.54 117.19
CA GLN A 309 -69.23 76.48 115.85
C GLN A 309 -68.24 76.97 114.78
N GLU A 310 -67.50 78.04 115.04
CA GLU A 310 -66.45 78.54 114.13
C GLU A 310 -65.25 77.59 114.04
N LYS A 311 -64.89 76.91 115.14
CA LYS A 311 -63.85 75.85 115.11
C LYS A 311 -64.25 74.68 114.22
N LEU A 312 -65.50 74.22 114.32
CA LEU A 312 -66.02 73.14 113.48
C LEU A 312 -66.04 73.55 112.00
N GLN A 313 -66.38 74.79 111.71
CA GLN A 313 -66.42 75.31 110.34
C GLN A 313 -65.01 75.45 109.73
N ALA A 314 -64.04 75.98 110.49
CA ALA A 314 -62.64 76.02 110.08
C ALA A 314 -62.05 74.62 109.84
N GLU A 315 -62.43 73.62 110.64
CA GLU A 315 -62.03 72.23 110.41
C GLU A 315 -62.64 71.66 109.12
N ARG A 316 -63.94 71.92 108.86
CA ARG A 316 -64.61 71.50 107.61
C ARG A 316 -63.97 72.14 106.38
N GLU A 317 -63.66 73.43 106.43
CA GLU A 317 -63.02 74.15 105.34
C GLU A 317 -61.60 73.64 105.07
N TYR A 318 -60.81 73.41 106.13
CA TYR A 318 -59.47 72.80 106.01
C TYR A 318 -59.54 71.41 105.39
N ARG A 319 -60.44 70.54 105.89
CA ARG A 319 -60.65 69.19 105.33
C ARG A 319 -61.06 69.24 103.86
N ALA A 320 -62.01 70.11 103.50
CA ALA A 320 -62.46 70.26 102.12
C ALA A 320 -61.33 70.74 101.19
N LYS A 321 -60.48 71.67 101.64
CA LYS A 321 -59.32 72.14 100.86
C LYS A 321 -58.27 71.05 100.67
N VAL A 322 -57.92 70.33 101.74
CA VAL A 322 -56.97 69.20 101.68
C VAL A 322 -57.50 68.11 100.75
N GLU A 323 -58.78 67.79 100.83
CA GLU A 323 -59.40 66.78 99.98
C GLU A 323 -59.44 67.20 98.50
N ALA A 324 -59.76 68.46 98.21
CA ALA A 324 -59.70 69.01 96.86
C ALA A 324 -58.27 69.00 96.27
N GLU A 325 -57.27 69.38 97.06
CA GLU A 325 -55.86 69.32 96.63
C GLU A 325 -55.36 67.87 96.47
N ALA A 326 -55.80 66.94 97.32
CA ALA A 326 -55.51 65.52 97.17
C ALA A 326 -56.12 64.95 95.88
N GLN A 327 -57.35 65.32 95.52
CA GLN A 327 -57.98 64.92 94.26
C GLN A 327 -57.23 65.48 93.03
N LYS A 328 -56.81 66.75 93.07
CA LYS A 328 -56.00 67.35 92.00
C LYS A 328 -54.63 66.70 91.87
N PHE A 329 -53.96 66.40 92.98
CA PHE A 329 -52.68 65.70 92.99
C PHE A 329 -52.82 64.28 92.43
N ASN A 330 -53.80 63.51 92.92
CA ASN A 330 -54.03 62.14 92.49
C ASN A 330 -54.38 62.05 90.99
N SER A 331 -55.16 62.99 90.45
CA SER A 331 -55.47 63.00 89.01
C SER A 331 -54.23 63.30 88.15
N LYS A 332 -53.41 64.28 88.54
CA LYS A 332 -52.14 64.57 87.86
C LYS A 332 -51.14 63.40 87.96
N LEU A 333 -51.05 62.79 89.14
CA LEU A 333 -50.16 61.66 89.39
C LEU A 333 -50.59 60.43 88.58
N SER A 334 -51.89 60.14 88.50
CA SER A 334 -52.42 59.06 87.66
C SER A 334 -52.05 59.27 86.20
N GLY A 335 -52.31 60.46 85.64
CA GLY A 335 -51.98 60.75 84.24
C GLY A 335 -50.48 60.61 83.93
N LEU A 336 -49.61 61.08 84.83
CA LEU A 336 -48.16 60.90 84.70
C LEU A 336 -47.73 59.44 84.80
N LYS A 337 -48.34 58.64 85.69
CA LYS A 337 -48.07 57.20 85.81
C LYS A 337 -48.53 56.43 84.57
N ASP A 338 -49.69 56.77 84.03
CA ASP A 338 -50.22 56.15 82.81
C ASP A 338 -49.32 56.45 81.61
N GLU A 339 -48.84 57.69 81.46
CA GLU A 339 -47.82 58.04 80.44
C GLU A 339 -46.53 57.24 80.61
N LEU A 340 -46.07 57.06 81.86
CA LEU A 340 -44.84 56.34 82.16
C LEU A 340 -44.97 54.85 81.81
N GLN A 341 -46.11 54.25 82.14
CA GLN A 341 -46.45 52.87 81.78
C GLN A 341 -46.53 52.68 80.26
N GLN A 342 -47.14 53.62 79.52
CA GLN A 342 -47.16 53.57 78.05
C GLN A 342 -45.75 53.66 77.46
N ARG A 343 -44.88 54.48 78.05
CA ARG A 343 -43.46 54.58 77.64
C ARG A 343 -42.68 53.31 77.97
N ASP A 344 -42.94 52.65 79.10
CA ASP A 344 -42.33 51.37 79.45
C ASP A 344 -42.71 50.26 78.46
N GLN A 345 -43.99 50.21 78.08
CA GLN A 345 -44.45 49.31 77.03
C GLN A 345 -43.73 49.59 75.71
N LYS A 346 -43.63 50.87 75.32
CA LYS A 346 -42.91 51.27 74.11
C LYS A 346 -41.43 50.92 74.16
N MET A 347 -40.78 51.08 75.31
CA MET A 347 -39.38 50.68 75.51
C MET A 347 -39.18 49.19 75.32
N THR A 348 -40.11 48.37 75.83
CA THR A 348 -40.06 46.92 75.67
C THR A 348 -40.17 46.55 74.20
N GLU A 349 -41.15 47.11 73.47
CA GLU A 349 -41.28 46.91 72.02
C GLU A 349 -40.03 47.30 71.24
N LEU A 350 -39.43 48.46 71.54
CA LEU A 350 -38.22 48.92 70.86
C LEU A 350 -37.02 48.01 71.16
N ARG A 351 -36.88 47.52 72.40
CA ARG A 351 -35.82 46.59 72.77
C ARG A 351 -35.98 45.23 72.11
N ASP A 352 -37.21 44.72 72.01
CA ASP A 352 -37.50 43.47 71.30
C ASP A 352 -37.24 43.62 69.80
N LYS A 353 -37.63 44.76 69.21
CA LYS A 353 -37.27 45.10 67.83
C LYS A 353 -35.75 45.16 67.62
N GLN A 354 -35.00 45.70 68.58
CA GLN A 354 -33.54 45.73 68.53
C GLN A 354 -32.93 44.32 68.52
N ARG A 355 -33.44 43.41 69.37
CA ARG A 355 -33.01 42.01 69.40
C ARG A 355 -33.34 41.28 68.10
N SER A 356 -34.52 41.53 67.54
CA SER A 356 -34.94 40.96 66.25
C SER A 356 -34.02 41.42 65.12
N LEU A 357 -33.73 42.72 65.00
CA LEU A 357 -32.80 43.26 64.01
C LEU A 357 -31.38 42.70 64.17
N ALA A 358 -30.90 42.54 65.40
CA ALA A 358 -29.60 41.92 65.68
C ALA A 358 -29.54 40.45 65.21
N SER A 359 -30.61 39.68 65.45
CA SER A 359 -30.73 38.29 64.98
C SER A 359 -30.76 38.21 63.44
N GLN A 360 -31.55 39.07 62.79
CA GLN A 360 -31.59 39.14 61.33
C GLN A 360 -30.23 39.51 60.73
N ASN A 361 -29.51 40.47 61.31
CA ASN A 361 -28.17 40.86 60.87
C ASN A 361 -27.15 39.72 61.03
N ALA A 362 -27.21 38.96 62.12
CA ALA A 362 -26.36 37.79 62.33
C ALA A 362 -26.62 36.70 61.28
N ASN A 363 -27.89 36.46 60.95
CA ASN A 363 -28.26 35.48 59.92
C ASN A 363 -27.83 35.93 58.51
N LEU A 364 -28.07 37.19 58.15
CA LEU A 364 -27.59 37.74 56.87
C LEU A 364 -26.07 37.70 56.77
N SER A 365 -25.35 38.00 57.86
CA SER A 365 -23.88 37.94 57.87
C SER A 365 -23.37 36.52 57.63
N LYS A 366 -24.04 35.49 58.16
CA LYS A 366 -23.72 34.09 57.86
C LYS A 366 -23.99 33.75 56.39
N SER A 367 -25.15 34.12 55.86
CA SER A 367 -25.54 33.89 54.46
C SER A 367 -24.59 34.60 53.48
N LEU A 368 -24.16 35.81 53.81
CA LEU A 368 -23.19 36.58 53.04
C LEU A 368 -21.82 35.89 53.03
N ALA A 369 -21.34 35.42 54.19
CA ALA A 369 -20.07 34.71 54.27
C ALA A 369 -20.10 33.40 53.45
N SER A 370 -21.20 32.64 53.51
CA SER A 370 -21.36 31.45 52.67
C SER A 370 -21.39 31.79 51.18
N ALA A 371 -22.11 32.84 50.78
CA ALA A 371 -22.19 33.27 49.38
C ALA A 371 -20.82 33.73 48.85
N LYS A 372 -20.07 34.53 49.62
CA LYS A 372 -18.70 34.97 49.24
C LYS A 372 -17.74 33.78 49.10
N ASN A 373 -17.83 32.80 49.99
CA ASN A 373 -17.01 31.58 49.89
C ASN A 373 -17.35 30.77 48.63
N GLU A 374 -18.63 30.59 48.33
CA GLU A 374 -19.07 29.90 47.12
C GLU A 374 -18.65 30.66 45.85
N GLN A 375 -18.73 31.99 45.86
CA GLN A 375 -18.24 32.85 44.79
C GLN A 375 -16.74 32.68 44.54
N GLY A 376 -15.94 32.62 45.61
CA GLY A 376 -14.50 32.38 45.52
C GLY A 376 -14.18 31.05 44.86
N LYS A 377 -14.82 29.96 45.34
CA LYS A 377 -14.64 28.62 44.78
C LYS A 377 -15.05 28.54 43.30
N LEU A 378 -16.16 29.17 42.93
CA LEU A 378 -16.63 29.17 41.55
C LEU A 378 -15.67 29.94 40.62
N LYS A 379 -15.10 31.05 41.11
CA LYS A 379 -14.10 31.84 40.38
C LYS A 379 -12.80 31.06 40.16
N GLU A 380 -12.33 30.34 41.19
CA GLU A 380 -11.16 29.45 41.07
C GLU A 380 -11.41 28.32 40.06
N ALA A 381 -12.56 27.65 40.15
CA ALA A 381 -12.93 26.60 39.22
C ALA A 381 -13.03 27.11 37.77
N LEU A 382 -13.54 28.32 37.55
CA LEU A 382 -13.57 28.95 36.23
C LEU A 382 -12.17 29.23 35.68
N GLN A 383 -11.26 29.73 36.50
CA GLN A 383 -9.87 29.98 36.10
C GLN A 383 -9.14 28.68 35.74
N GLU A 384 -9.31 27.64 36.55
CA GLU A 384 -8.73 26.32 36.30
C GLU A 384 -9.25 25.73 34.99
N ARG A 385 -10.57 25.74 34.78
CA ARG A 385 -11.18 25.26 33.52
C ARG A 385 -10.74 26.06 32.29
N GLN A 386 -10.58 27.38 32.42
CA GLN A 386 -10.04 28.20 31.33
C GLN A 386 -8.59 27.84 31.00
N ALA A 387 -7.76 27.60 32.02
CA ALA A 387 -6.38 27.17 31.81
C ALA A 387 -6.31 25.79 31.14
N GLU A 388 -7.11 24.83 31.59
CA GLU A 388 -7.25 23.50 30.96
C GLU A 388 -7.66 23.61 29.49
N ALA A 389 -8.64 24.45 29.18
CA ALA A 389 -9.12 24.65 27.80
C ALA A 389 -8.04 25.23 26.89
N VAL A 390 -7.25 26.19 27.38
CA VAL A 390 -6.15 26.80 26.63
C VAL A 390 -5.03 25.78 26.36
N GLU A 391 -4.64 25.02 27.37
CA GLU A 391 -3.61 23.97 27.21
C GLU A 391 -4.09 22.86 26.28
N MET A 392 -5.35 22.43 26.37
CA MET A 392 -5.94 21.47 25.46
C MET A 392 -5.97 21.98 24.01
N ALA A 393 -6.35 23.25 23.80
CA ALA A 393 -6.36 23.86 22.47
C ALA A 393 -4.94 23.95 21.87
N LYS A 394 -3.93 24.23 22.70
CA LYS A 394 -2.53 24.26 22.31
C LYS A 394 -2.02 22.86 21.95
N ALA A 395 -2.34 21.85 22.75
CA ALA A 395 -1.99 20.46 22.50
C ALA A 395 -2.64 19.95 21.20
N LEU A 396 -3.90 20.30 20.94
CA LEU A 396 -4.60 19.93 19.70
C LEU A 396 -3.90 20.54 18.47
N LYS A 397 -3.63 21.85 18.49
CA LYS A 397 -2.90 22.52 17.39
C LYS A 397 -1.52 21.91 17.15
N ALA A 398 -0.80 21.57 18.22
CA ALA A 398 0.51 20.92 18.11
C ALA A 398 0.39 19.51 17.48
N ALA A 399 -0.61 18.73 17.90
CA ALA A 399 -0.89 17.40 17.34
C ALA A 399 -1.28 17.47 15.85
N GLU A 400 -2.14 18.41 15.47
CA GLU A 400 -2.51 18.66 14.07
C GLU A 400 -1.30 19.05 13.21
N ALA A 401 -0.48 20.00 13.69
CA ALA A 401 0.73 20.40 12.99
C ALA A 401 1.72 19.22 12.82
N LYS A 402 1.87 18.39 13.85
CA LYS A 402 2.71 17.17 13.80
C LYS A 402 2.17 16.14 12.81
N ALA A 403 0.85 15.91 12.80
CA ALA A 403 0.20 15.01 11.85
C ALA A 403 0.36 15.49 10.39
N ASN A 404 0.13 16.78 10.14
CA ASN A 404 0.28 17.37 8.81
C ASN A 404 1.72 17.30 8.30
N ARG A 405 2.70 17.60 9.16
CA ARG A 405 4.13 17.43 8.81
C ARG A 405 4.46 15.97 8.50
N ARG A 406 3.96 15.02 9.29
CA ARG A 406 4.20 13.59 9.04
C ARG A 406 3.69 13.17 7.66
N LYS A 407 2.50 13.64 7.26
CA LYS A 407 1.95 13.41 5.92
C LYS A 407 2.79 14.02 4.81
N GLU A 408 3.31 15.23 5.01
CA GLU A 408 4.19 15.87 4.02
C GLU A 408 5.48 15.06 3.81
N VAL A 409 6.11 14.62 4.89
CA VAL A 409 7.32 13.77 4.83
C VAL A 409 7.00 12.42 4.18
N ALA A 410 5.91 11.78 4.56
CA ALA A 410 5.46 10.52 3.98
C ALA A 410 5.24 10.63 2.46
N LYS A 411 4.62 11.72 2.01
CA LYS A 411 4.40 12.01 0.58
C LYS A 411 5.73 12.16 -0.18
N LYS A 412 6.68 12.93 0.36
CA LYS A 412 8.02 13.10 -0.25
C LYS A 412 8.79 11.78 -0.35
N ILE A 413 8.72 10.93 0.69
CA ILE A 413 9.31 9.58 0.66
C ILE A 413 8.66 8.76 -0.45
N ALA A 414 7.32 8.72 -0.52
CA ALA A 414 6.60 7.96 -1.54
C ALA A 414 6.93 8.43 -2.97
N GLU A 415 7.03 9.75 -3.20
CA GLU A 415 7.45 10.32 -4.49
C GLU A 415 8.88 9.91 -4.87
N SER A 416 9.81 9.96 -3.90
CA SER A 416 11.21 9.57 -4.13
C SER A 416 11.35 8.11 -4.55
N PHE A 417 10.57 7.20 -3.94
CA PHE A 417 10.57 5.78 -4.30
C PHE A 417 9.85 5.48 -5.62
N ARG A 418 8.79 6.23 -5.97
CA ARG A 418 8.13 6.11 -7.28
C ARG A 418 9.09 6.47 -8.41
N ASN A 419 9.89 7.51 -8.23
CA ASN A 419 10.85 7.99 -9.23
C ASN A 419 12.04 7.03 -9.42
N SER A 420 12.38 6.21 -8.41
CA SER A 420 13.49 5.27 -8.49
C SER A 420 13.14 3.91 -9.10
N GLY A 421 11.85 3.62 -9.33
CA GLY A 421 11.40 2.34 -9.89
C GLY A 421 11.62 1.12 -8.97
N LEU A 422 11.85 1.35 -7.66
CA LEU A 422 12.06 0.27 -6.69
C LEU A 422 10.72 -0.24 -6.17
N ASP A 423 10.57 -1.56 -6.08
CA ASP A 423 9.41 -2.21 -5.48
C ASP A 423 9.46 -2.09 -3.95
N VAL A 424 9.12 -0.91 -3.42
CA VAL A 424 9.04 -0.65 -1.97
C VAL A 424 7.69 -0.03 -1.65
N SER A 425 7.07 -0.49 -0.56
CA SER A 425 5.77 0.04 -0.12
C SER A 425 5.98 1.13 0.92
N VAL A 426 5.45 2.32 0.65
CA VAL A 426 5.46 3.47 1.56
C VAL A 426 4.02 3.76 1.97
N ASN A 427 3.77 3.80 3.28
CA ASN A 427 2.46 4.23 3.78
C ASN A 427 2.34 5.76 3.65
N PRO A 428 1.31 6.27 2.93
CA PRO A 428 1.17 7.70 2.64
C PRO A 428 0.79 8.56 3.86
N ASP A 429 0.27 7.95 4.93
CA ASP A 429 -0.20 8.68 6.12
C ASP A 429 0.86 8.81 7.19
N ASN A 430 1.68 7.77 7.37
CA ASN A 430 2.68 7.72 8.44
C ASN A 430 4.14 7.65 7.96
N GLY A 431 4.35 7.36 6.66
CA GLY A 431 5.67 7.25 6.03
C GLY A 431 6.47 6.00 6.41
N ASP A 432 5.80 4.98 6.92
CA ASP A 432 6.39 3.66 7.14
C ASP A 432 6.88 3.08 5.81
N LEU A 433 8.16 2.72 5.78
CA LEU A 433 8.80 2.05 4.66
C LEU A 433 8.81 0.54 4.92
N ILE A 434 8.03 -0.21 4.15
CA ILE A 434 8.02 -1.67 4.18
C ILE A 434 8.97 -2.17 3.11
N LEU A 435 10.09 -2.75 3.52
CA LEU A 435 11.06 -3.34 2.59
C LEU A 435 10.49 -4.64 2.01
N ASN A 436 10.26 -4.66 0.70
CA ASN A 436 9.86 -5.87 -0.01
C ASN A 436 11.11 -6.57 -0.55
N PHE A 437 11.39 -7.78 -0.04
CA PHE A 437 12.54 -8.58 -0.48
C PHE A 437 12.17 -9.61 -1.57
N GLY A 438 11.01 -9.47 -2.21
CA GLY A 438 10.56 -10.37 -3.26
C GLY A 438 10.34 -11.80 -2.74
N GLN A 439 11.18 -12.76 -3.16
CA GLN A 439 11.16 -14.14 -2.62
C GLN A 439 12.24 -14.41 -1.57
N GLU A 440 13.16 -13.46 -1.40
CA GLU A 440 14.40 -13.60 -0.63
C GLU A 440 14.25 -13.07 0.81
N TYR A 441 13.23 -13.53 1.52
CA TYR A 441 13.06 -13.24 2.94
C TYR A 441 14.03 -14.07 3.82
N PHE A 442 14.12 -13.70 5.11
CA PHE A 442 14.85 -14.48 6.10
C PHE A 442 14.37 -15.94 6.12
N ASP A 443 15.31 -16.89 6.17
CA ASP A 443 14.95 -18.29 6.37
C ASP A 443 14.26 -18.49 7.73
N THR A 444 13.46 -19.55 7.82
CA THR A 444 12.81 -19.99 9.05
C THR A 444 13.82 -20.10 10.19
N GLY A 445 13.57 -19.38 11.29
CA GLY A 445 14.42 -19.38 12.48
C GLY A 445 15.78 -18.70 12.31
N LYS A 446 16.08 -18.12 11.15
CA LYS A 446 17.34 -17.41 10.88
C LYS A 446 17.14 -15.90 10.77
N TYR A 447 18.26 -15.20 10.90
CA TYR A 447 18.36 -13.74 10.82
C TYR A 447 19.50 -13.28 9.90
N PHE A 448 20.07 -14.19 9.11
CA PHE A 448 21.14 -13.87 8.17
C PHE A 448 20.57 -13.16 6.93
N ILE A 449 21.21 -12.07 6.53
CA ILE A 449 20.86 -11.29 5.35
C ILE A 449 21.41 -12.01 4.11
N LYS A 450 20.56 -12.20 3.10
CA LYS A 450 20.92 -12.79 1.80
C LYS A 450 21.40 -11.73 0.81
N SER A 451 21.95 -12.15 -0.32
CA SER A 451 22.40 -11.25 -1.40
C SER A 451 21.26 -10.37 -1.93
N GLY A 452 20.11 -10.96 -2.28
CA GLY A 452 18.96 -10.19 -2.76
C GLY A 452 18.44 -9.17 -1.74
N MET A 453 18.51 -9.47 -0.44
CA MET A 453 18.16 -8.52 0.61
C MET A 453 19.15 -7.35 0.70
N THR A 454 20.44 -7.65 0.51
CA THR A 454 21.51 -6.65 0.49
C THR A 454 21.32 -5.68 -0.67
N GLU A 455 20.95 -6.16 -1.85
CA GLU A 455 20.66 -5.32 -3.02
C GLU A 455 19.52 -4.34 -2.75
N VAL A 456 18.39 -4.81 -2.20
CA VAL A 456 17.25 -3.96 -1.82
C VAL A 456 17.66 -2.92 -0.79
N LEU A 457 18.43 -3.30 0.23
CA LEU A 457 18.90 -2.37 1.26
C LEU A 457 19.82 -1.29 0.68
N ASN A 458 20.77 -1.68 -0.17
CA ASN A 458 21.72 -0.78 -0.82
C ASN A 458 21.04 0.26 -1.71
N GLN A 459 19.89 -0.06 -2.29
CA GLN A 459 19.11 0.84 -3.13
C GLN A 459 18.12 1.69 -2.32
N ALA A 460 17.39 1.09 -1.39
CA ALA A 460 16.29 1.76 -0.70
C ALA A 460 16.74 2.71 0.41
N VAL A 461 17.76 2.32 1.19
CA VAL A 461 18.18 3.08 2.37
C VAL A 461 18.79 4.45 2.03
N PRO A 462 19.61 4.61 0.97
CA PRO A 462 20.12 5.93 0.58
C PRO A 462 18.99 6.89 0.19
N ILE A 463 17.99 6.41 -0.55
CA ILE A 463 16.82 7.20 -0.96
C ILE A 463 16.01 7.62 0.27
N TYR A 464 15.80 6.70 1.20
CA TYR A 464 15.10 6.99 2.45
C TYR A 464 15.84 8.02 3.31
N ALA A 465 17.15 7.85 3.50
CA ALA A 465 17.98 8.78 4.25
C ALA A 465 17.99 10.18 3.61
N LYS A 466 18.12 10.24 2.29
CA LYS A 466 18.05 11.49 1.53
C LYS A 466 16.70 12.18 1.71
N SER A 467 15.60 11.45 1.56
CA SER A 467 14.23 11.96 1.74
C SER A 467 13.98 12.54 3.14
N LEU A 468 14.66 12.03 4.17
CA LEU A 468 14.55 12.52 5.55
C LEU A 468 15.47 13.71 5.87
N PHE A 469 16.64 13.79 5.25
CA PHE A 469 17.72 14.68 5.71
C PHE A 469 18.17 15.76 4.73
N GLU A 470 17.82 15.65 3.45
CA GLU A 470 18.14 16.65 2.42
C GLU A 470 17.39 17.96 2.66
N ASP A 471 16.09 17.87 3.00
CA ASP A 471 15.28 19.05 3.32
C ASP A 471 15.51 19.47 4.79
N THR A 472 16.15 20.61 4.99
CA THR A 472 16.41 21.19 6.33
C THR A 472 15.11 21.59 7.05
N SER A 473 14.03 21.87 6.32
CA SER A 473 12.73 22.17 6.90
C SER A 473 12.09 20.94 7.57
N ILE A 474 12.39 19.75 7.07
CA ILE A 474 11.91 18.46 7.59
C ILE A 474 12.87 17.88 8.61
N SER A 475 14.16 17.85 8.27
CA SER A 475 15.16 17.08 9.00
C SER A 475 15.37 17.54 10.45
N LYS A 476 15.11 18.82 10.75
CA LYS A 476 15.15 19.37 12.11
C LYS A 476 14.10 18.75 13.04
N PHE A 477 13.00 18.25 12.47
CA PHE A 477 11.89 17.64 13.18
C PHE A 477 12.01 16.12 13.29
N ILE A 478 12.98 15.48 12.64
CA ILE A 478 13.17 14.03 12.80
C ILE A 478 13.77 13.76 14.19
N ASN A 479 13.07 12.94 14.97
CA ASN A 479 13.47 12.53 16.33
C ASN A 479 14.21 11.19 16.30
N SER A 480 13.67 10.20 15.59
CA SER A 480 14.27 8.88 15.50
C SER A 480 13.85 8.16 14.23
N VAL A 481 14.64 7.19 13.81
CA VAL A 481 14.27 6.22 12.78
C VAL A 481 14.31 4.83 13.41
N GLU A 482 13.20 4.11 13.39
CA GLU A 482 13.09 2.77 13.93
C GLU A 482 13.18 1.72 12.83
N ILE A 483 14.12 0.78 12.99
CA ILE A 483 14.18 -0.47 12.23
C ILE A 483 13.43 -1.51 13.06
N VAL A 484 12.24 -1.88 12.60
CA VAL A 484 11.32 -2.76 13.32
C VAL A 484 11.25 -4.11 12.62
N GLY A 485 11.69 -5.16 13.31
CA GLY A 485 11.60 -6.53 12.83
C GLY A 485 10.34 -7.24 13.29
N PHE A 486 9.80 -8.08 12.41
CA PHE A 486 8.65 -8.94 12.69
C PHE A 486 8.99 -10.43 12.51
N ALA A 487 8.21 -11.26 13.17
CA ALA A 487 8.23 -12.71 13.04
C ALA A 487 6.82 -13.20 12.71
N SER A 488 6.71 -14.38 12.11
CA SER A 488 5.41 -15.05 11.94
C SER A 488 4.92 -15.59 13.30
N PRO A 489 3.60 -15.75 13.48
CA PRO A 489 3.00 -16.29 14.72
C PRO A 489 3.18 -17.82 14.81
N THR A 490 4.33 -18.35 14.41
CA THR A 490 4.57 -19.79 14.26
C THR A 490 5.80 -20.20 15.07
N TYR A 491 5.75 -21.35 15.73
CA TYR A 491 6.88 -21.90 16.48
C TYR A 491 6.78 -23.42 16.55
N LYS A 492 7.84 -24.17 16.23
CA LYS A 492 7.84 -25.66 16.25
C LYS A 492 6.60 -26.30 15.58
N ASN A 493 6.31 -25.91 14.34
CA ASN A 493 5.18 -26.38 13.52
C ASN A 493 3.77 -26.04 14.02
N ARG A 494 3.61 -25.21 15.05
CA ARG A 494 2.30 -24.75 15.53
C ARG A 494 2.13 -23.25 15.38
N VAL A 495 0.88 -22.81 15.32
CA VAL A 495 0.51 -21.40 15.42
C VAL A 495 0.44 -21.01 16.91
N VAL A 496 0.88 -19.80 17.22
CA VAL A 496 0.99 -19.27 18.59
C VAL A 496 -0.09 -18.23 18.79
N ASP A 497 -0.88 -18.39 19.85
CA ASP A 497 -1.84 -17.37 20.28
C ASP A 497 -1.08 -16.17 20.89
N PRO A 498 -1.21 -14.95 20.33
CA PRO A 498 -0.56 -13.76 20.88
C PRO A 498 -1.03 -13.35 22.28
N ASN A 499 -2.21 -13.79 22.70
CA ASN A 499 -2.82 -13.39 23.97
C ASN A 499 -2.69 -14.46 25.08
N SER A 500 -2.08 -15.61 24.76
CA SER A 500 -1.93 -16.72 25.70
C SER A 500 -0.82 -16.46 26.73
N LEU A 501 -1.12 -16.80 27.98
CA LEU A 501 -0.16 -16.79 29.09
C LEU A 501 0.36 -18.20 29.42
N ASP A 502 -0.01 -19.24 28.65
CA ASP A 502 0.51 -20.61 28.83
C ASP A 502 2.04 -20.61 28.70
N PRO A 503 2.79 -21.31 29.59
CA PRO A 503 4.25 -21.34 29.56
C PRO A 503 4.84 -21.74 28.19
N ARG A 504 4.17 -22.62 27.44
CA ARG A 504 4.60 -23.07 26.11
C ARG A 504 4.43 -21.96 25.07
N ASP A 505 3.38 -21.16 25.15
CA ASP A 505 3.13 -20.00 24.28
C ASP A 505 4.05 -18.84 24.61
N ARG A 506 4.30 -18.59 25.90
CA ARG A 506 5.29 -17.60 26.34
C ARG A 506 6.69 -17.91 25.83
N THR A 507 7.08 -19.19 25.82
CA THR A 507 8.36 -19.63 25.24
C THR A 507 8.43 -19.31 23.75
N ALA A 508 7.34 -19.55 23.01
CA ALA A 508 7.24 -19.28 21.58
C ALA A 508 7.23 -17.77 21.26
N ILE A 509 6.49 -17.00 22.05
CA ILE A 509 6.45 -15.53 22.00
C ILE A 509 7.85 -14.95 22.21
N ASN A 510 8.55 -15.36 23.26
CA ASN A 510 9.89 -14.88 23.58
C ASN A 510 10.89 -15.22 22.46
N TYR A 511 10.80 -16.43 21.92
CA TYR A 511 11.61 -16.84 20.77
C TYR A 511 11.37 -15.93 19.56
N ASN A 512 10.11 -15.68 19.19
CA ASN A 512 9.76 -14.84 18.05
C ASN A 512 10.11 -13.36 18.29
N LEU A 513 10.04 -12.88 19.54
CA LEU A 513 10.49 -11.55 19.91
C LEU A 513 12.00 -11.39 19.70
N ASP A 514 12.81 -12.30 20.23
CA ASP A 514 14.27 -12.29 20.06
C ASP A 514 14.66 -12.46 18.58
N LEU A 515 14.01 -13.36 17.84
CA LEU A 515 14.24 -13.54 16.41
C LEU A 515 13.94 -12.25 15.62
N SER A 516 12.81 -11.60 15.92
CA SER A 516 12.42 -10.34 15.27
C SER A 516 13.42 -9.22 15.54
N TYR A 517 13.94 -9.12 16.78
CA TYR A 517 15.00 -8.18 17.13
C TYR A 517 16.32 -8.50 16.42
N LYS A 518 16.74 -9.78 16.39
CA LYS A 518 17.96 -10.20 15.69
C LYS A 518 17.93 -9.87 14.20
N ARG A 519 16.77 -10.00 13.54
CA ARG A 519 16.58 -9.60 12.14
C ARG A 519 16.72 -8.10 11.94
N ALA A 520 16.04 -7.29 12.76
CA ALA A 520 16.18 -5.83 12.72
C ALA A 520 17.64 -5.40 12.95
N ARG A 521 18.33 -6.04 13.92
CA ARG A 521 19.74 -5.79 14.22
C ARG A 521 20.66 -6.20 13.07
N ALA A 522 20.36 -7.28 12.36
CA ALA A 522 21.13 -7.69 11.18
C ALA A 522 21.06 -6.60 10.10
N ILE A 523 19.89 -6.02 9.86
CA ILE A 523 19.70 -4.93 8.90
C ILE A 523 20.46 -3.68 9.36
N PHE A 524 20.33 -3.29 10.63
CA PHE A 524 21.14 -2.22 11.21
C PHE A 524 22.64 -2.41 10.97
N LYS A 525 23.16 -3.61 11.29
CA LYS A 525 24.57 -3.94 11.08
C LYS A 525 25.00 -3.89 9.62
N HIS A 526 24.10 -4.17 8.70
CA HIS A 526 24.38 -4.06 7.28
C HIS A 526 24.45 -2.59 6.84
N ILE A 527 23.42 -1.82 7.16
CA ILE A 527 23.26 -0.41 6.79
C ILE A 527 24.42 0.45 7.31
N PHE A 528 24.87 0.24 8.55
CA PHE A 528 25.88 1.09 9.18
C PHE A 528 27.29 0.50 9.17
N ASN A 529 27.53 -0.53 8.37
CA ASN A 529 28.88 -1.03 8.13
C ASN A 529 29.45 -0.38 6.88
N THR A 530 30.39 0.54 7.06
CA THR A 530 31.03 1.32 5.98
C THR A 530 31.84 0.47 5.00
N ASN A 531 32.21 -0.76 5.36
CA ASN A 531 32.84 -1.71 4.43
C ASN A 531 31.80 -2.42 3.53
N ARG A 532 30.51 -2.29 3.83
CA ARG A 532 29.41 -2.93 3.09
C ARG A 532 28.55 -1.92 2.35
N MET A 533 28.35 -0.74 2.93
CA MET A 533 27.45 0.27 2.42
C MET A 533 27.92 1.67 2.83
N ASN A 534 27.98 2.59 1.86
CA ASN A 534 28.25 4.01 2.07
C ASN A 534 27.18 4.83 1.35
N PHE A 535 26.60 5.82 2.04
CA PHE A 535 25.57 6.68 1.48
C PHE A 535 25.50 8.03 2.20
N ASP A 536 24.91 9.02 1.53
CA ASP A 536 24.71 10.35 2.09
C ASP A 536 23.85 10.30 3.36
N TYR A 537 24.18 11.16 4.32
CA TYR A 537 23.48 11.24 5.61
C TYR A 537 23.59 10.01 6.52
N GLN A 538 24.38 8.98 6.18
CA GLN A 538 24.57 7.78 7.01
C GLN A 538 25.03 8.11 8.45
N GLN A 539 25.97 9.05 8.60
CA GLN A 539 26.43 9.52 9.92
C GLN A 539 25.37 10.31 10.70
N ARG A 540 24.50 11.07 10.00
CA ARG A 540 23.36 11.79 10.62
C ARG A 540 22.24 10.84 11.03
N LEU A 541 22.03 9.77 10.26
CA LEU A 541 20.99 8.78 10.52
C LEU A 541 21.36 7.89 11.72
N LEU A 542 22.62 7.43 11.82
CA LEU A 542 23.10 6.50 12.85
C LEU A 542 22.66 6.83 14.29
N PRO A 543 22.89 8.06 14.83
CA PRO A 543 22.53 8.37 16.21
C PRO A 543 21.01 8.43 16.45
N LEU A 544 20.20 8.52 15.39
CA LEU A 544 18.75 8.56 15.46
C LEU A 544 18.13 7.17 15.33
N VAL A 545 18.92 6.14 14.99
CA VAL A 545 18.39 4.80 14.73
C VAL A 545 18.11 4.04 16.02
N LYS A 546 16.90 3.48 16.08
CA LYS A 546 16.47 2.52 17.10
C LYS A 546 16.21 1.17 16.44
N VAL A 547 16.55 0.10 17.13
CA VAL A 547 16.34 -1.27 16.66
C VAL A 547 15.34 -1.96 17.56
N THR A 548 14.20 -2.39 16.99
CA THR A 548 13.07 -2.92 17.76
C THR A 548 12.64 -4.27 17.20
N GLY A 549 12.37 -5.24 18.08
CA GLY A 549 11.66 -6.48 17.73
C GLY A 549 10.22 -6.41 18.21
N ARG A 550 9.25 -6.73 17.34
CA ARG A 550 7.81 -6.69 17.67
C ARG A 550 7.13 -8.05 17.64
N SER A 551 7.89 -9.13 17.43
CA SER A 551 7.32 -10.47 17.25
C SER A 551 6.24 -10.45 16.16
N PHE A 552 5.06 -11.02 16.41
CA PHE A 552 3.89 -11.03 15.53
C PHE A 552 2.74 -10.12 16.01
N PHE A 553 2.96 -9.31 17.05
CA PHE A 553 1.90 -8.61 17.80
C PHE A 553 1.17 -7.48 17.07
N THR A 554 1.63 -7.09 15.89
CA THR A 554 1.07 -5.93 15.15
C THR A 554 0.62 -6.29 13.74
N GLN A 555 0.73 -7.56 13.35
CA GLN A 555 0.14 -8.03 12.11
C GLN A 555 -1.34 -8.30 12.33
N GLU A 556 -2.18 -7.47 11.70
CA GLU A 556 -3.61 -7.76 11.58
C GLU A 556 -3.79 -8.99 10.67
N ILE A 557 -3.85 -10.17 11.30
CA ILE A 557 -4.24 -11.39 10.60
C ILE A 557 -5.77 -11.36 10.49
N GLN A 558 -6.28 -10.99 9.32
CA GLN A 558 -7.72 -10.91 9.06
C GLN A 558 -8.39 -12.27 9.36
N GLY A 559 -9.38 -12.25 10.26
CA GLY A 559 -10.12 -13.44 10.72
C GLY A 559 -9.61 -14.08 12.02
N GLY A 560 -8.61 -13.48 12.69
CA GLY A 560 -8.03 -14.04 13.92
C GLY A 560 -7.02 -15.15 13.65
N VAL A 561 -6.22 -15.46 14.66
CA VAL A 561 -5.21 -16.53 14.61
C VAL A 561 -5.85 -17.81 15.12
N ASP A 562 -6.14 -18.75 14.22
CA ASP A 562 -6.57 -20.09 14.62
C ASP A 562 -5.38 -20.86 15.17
N SER A 563 -5.27 -20.93 16.50
CA SER A 563 -4.19 -21.62 17.21
C SER A 563 -4.19 -23.14 17.00
N ASN A 564 -5.29 -23.71 16.50
CA ASN A 564 -5.39 -25.15 16.20
C ASN A 564 -4.89 -25.48 14.79
N MET A 565 -4.59 -24.48 13.96
CA MET A 565 -4.05 -24.66 12.63
C MET A 565 -2.57 -25.06 12.68
N ASP A 566 -2.16 -25.99 11.82
CA ASP A 566 -0.75 -26.33 11.66
C ASP A 566 0.00 -25.24 10.87
N MET A 567 1.31 -25.13 11.11
CA MET A 567 2.14 -24.10 10.47
C MET A 567 2.07 -24.13 8.93
N LYS A 568 1.99 -25.30 8.30
CA LYS A 568 2.02 -25.41 6.84
C LYS A 568 0.73 -24.88 6.24
N SER A 569 -0.41 -25.21 6.85
CA SER A 569 -1.72 -24.65 6.48
C SER A 569 -1.78 -23.15 6.73
N PHE A 570 -1.27 -22.69 7.88
CA PHE A 570 -1.22 -21.27 8.21
C PHE A 570 -0.38 -20.48 7.20
N CYS A 571 0.84 -20.93 6.91
CA CYS A 571 1.73 -20.26 5.97
C CYS A 571 1.24 -20.34 4.51
N LYS A 572 0.49 -21.38 4.14
CA LYS A 572 -0.18 -21.45 2.83
C LYS A 572 -1.33 -20.44 2.71
N LYS A 573 -2.03 -20.17 3.82
CA LYS A 573 -3.17 -19.24 3.86
C LYS A 573 -2.74 -17.78 3.98
N TYR A 574 -1.72 -17.49 4.80
CA TYR A 574 -1.33 -16.12 5.18
C TYR A 574 0.05 -15.68 4.69
N ASP A 575 0.77 -16.53 3.94
CA ASP A 575 2.12 -16.27 3.44
C ASP A 575 3.09 -15.78 4.54
N CYS A 576 3.58 -16.73 5.33
CA CYS A 576 4.51 -16.45 6.43
C CYS A 576 5.78 -15.71 6.00
N LYS A 577 6.15 -15.67 4.71
CA LYS A 577 7.32 -14.88 4.27
C LYS A 577 7.02 -13.39 4.40
N LYS A 578 5.81 -12.94 4.02
CA LYS A 578 5.36 -11.55 4.19
C LYS A 578 5.26 -11.15 5.65
N SER A 579 4.97 -12.11 6.53
CA SER A 579 4.94 -11.88 7.97
C SER A 579 6.34 -11.68 8.61
N GLN A 580 7.40 -12.01 7.88
CA GLN A 580 8.80 -11.94 8.35
C GLN A 580 9.51 -10.72 7.76
N ASN A 581 8.80 -9.59 7.75
CA ASN A 581 9.27 -8.35 7.17
C ASN A 581 10.01 -7.48 8.20
N VAL A 582 10.65 -6.44 7.66
CA VAL A 582 11.25 -5.36 8.45
C VAL A 582 10.73 -4.04 7.92
N ILE A 583 10.26 -3.19 8.83
CA ILE A 583 9.75 -1.87 8.54
C ILE A 583 10.75 -0.84 9.04
N ILE A 584 11.03 0.16 8.23
CA ILE A 584 11.79 1.35 8.64
C ILE A 584 10.79 2.50 8.77
N ARG A 585 10.72 3.12 9.95
CA ARG A 585 9.78 4.23 10.20
C ARG A 585 10.45 5.41 10.88
N PHE A 586 9.99 6.61 10.61
CA PHE A 586 10.48 7.81 11.29
C PHE A 586 9.48 8.29 12.35
N ASN A 587 10.01 8.94 13.37
CA ASN A 587 9.25 9.66 14.38
C ASN A 587 9.64 11.13 14.35
N LEU A 588 8.66 12.00 14.49
CA LEU A 588 8.88 13.44 14.62
C LEU A 588 9.09 13.82 16.09
N LYS A 589 9.86 14.89 16.31
CA LYS A 589 10.03 15.54 17.61
C LYS A 589 8.68 16.09 18.07
N ASP A 590 8.56 16.22 19.39
CA ASP A 590 7.40 16.84 20.03
C ASP A 590 7.37 18.36 19.84
#